data_AF-A0A521MWB8-F1
#
_entry.id   AF-A0A521MWB8-F1
#
_cell.length_a   1.000
_cell.length_b   1.000
_cell.length_c   1.000
_cell.angle_alpha   90.00
_cell.angle_beta   90.00
_cell.angle_gamma   90.00
#
_symmetry.space_group_name_H-M   'P 1'
#
loop_
_entity.id
_entity.type
_entity.pdbx_description
1 polymer ?
#
loop_
_entity_poly.entity_id
_entity_poly.type
_entity_poly.pdbx_seq_one_letter_code
_entity_poly.pdbx_strand_id
1 'polypeptide(L)' 'KNKRMINADALLKPLFGKAQVSMFEIGGIISKNVK' A
#
# COMPACT_ATOMS: atom_id res chain seq x y z
N LYS A 1 -13.09 -0.57 -14.31
CA LYS A 1 -12.06 -1.31 -13.53
C LYS A 1 -11.47 -0.35 -12.50
N ASN A 2 -11.59 -0.65 -11.20
CA ASN A 2 -11.33 0.30 -10.12
C ASN A 2 -9.82 0.55 -9.95
N LYS A 3 -9.26 1.57 -10.63
CA LYS A 3 -7.82 1.85 -10.69
C LYS A 3 -7.22 2.45 -9.40
N ARG A 4 -8.06 2.64 -8.37
CA ARG A 4 -7.67 3.26 -7.09
C ARG A 4 -7.23 2.23 -6.05
N MET A 5 -7.48 0.94 -6.30
CA MET A 5 -7.08 -0.15 -5.42
C MET A 5 -5.80 -0.78 -5.95
N ILE A 6 -4.83 -0.96 -5.07
CA ILE A 6 -3.52 -1.52 -5.36
C ILE A 6 -3.38 -2.81 -4.54
N ASN A 7 -3.13 -3.91 -5.23
CA ASN A 7 -2.94 -5.21 -4.58
C ASN A 7 -1.53 -5.31 -4.01
N ALA A 8 -1.42 -5.83 -2.79
CA ALA A 8 -0.14 -6.06 -2.12
C ALA A 8 0.40 -7.44 -2.52
N ASP A 9 1.51 -7.43 -3.25
CA ASP A 9 2.28 -8.65 -3.53
C ASP A 9 3.04 -9.14 -2.27
N ALA A 10 3.67 -10.31 -2.33
CA ALA A 10 4.38 -10.93 -1.20
C ALA A 10 5.37 -9.98 -0.51
N LEU A 11 6.07 -9.14 -1.28
CA LEU A 11 7.02 -8.16 -0.77
C LEU A 11 6.35 -6.87 -0.24
N LEU A 12 5.15 -6.54 -0.75
CA LEU A 12 4.40 -5.35 -0.35
C LEU A 12 3.49 -5.62 0.86
N LYS A 13 3.07 -6.86 1.08
CA LYS A 13 2.29 -7.28 2.27
C LYS A 13 2.90 -6.85 3.60
N PRO A 14 4.21 -7.05 3.88
CA PRO A 14 4.81 -6.56 5.13
C PRO A 14 4.84 -5.04 5.23
N LEU A 15 4.91 -4.32 4.11
CA LEU A 15 4.89 -2.85 4.09
C LEU A 15 3.47 -2.27 4.22
N PHE A 16 2.48 -2.92 3.61
CA PHE A 16 1.10 -2.45 3.52
C PHE A 16 0.22 -2.96 4.66
N GLY A 17 0.60 -4.07 5.31
CA GLY A 17 -0.15 -4.71 6.39
C GLY A 17 -1.49 -5.33 5.96
N LYS A 18 -1.87 -5.20 4.69
CA LYS A 18 -3.13 -5.68 4.10
C LYS A 18 -2.88 -6.21 2.69
N ALA A 19 -3.76 -7.09 2.20
CA ALA A 19 -3.67 -7.66 0.85
C ALA A 19 -4.02 -6.65 -0.27
N GLN A 20 -4.71 -5.56 0.08
CA GLN A 20 -5.07 -4.50 -0.86
C GLN A 20 -5.13 -3.17 -0.11
N VAL A 21 -4.60 -2.13 -0.73
CA VAL A 21 -4.60 -0.76 -0.21
C VAL A 21 -5.15 0.20 -1.25
N SER A 22 -5.76 1.28 -0.79
CA SER A 22 -6.21 2.36 -1.65
C SER A 22 -5.06 3.34 -1.94
N MET A 23 -5.09 4.00 -3.09
CA MET A 23 -4.11 5.03 -3.47
C MET A 23 -4.04 6.19 -2.46
N PHE A 24 -5.10 6.42 -1.69
CA PHE A 24 -5.12 7.41 -0.61
C PHE A 24 -4.32 6.97 0.64
N GLU A 25 -4.16 5.66 0.87
CA GLU A 25 -3.41 5.12 2.01
C GLU A 25 -1.88 5.11 1.76
N ILE A 26 -1.45 5.21 0.49
CA ILE A 26 -0.03 5.11 0.10
C ILE A 26 0.82 6.22 0.71
N GLY A 27 0.33 7.46 0.79
CA GLY A 27 1.10 8.57 1.37
C GLY A 27 1.56 8.29 2.79
N GLY A 28 0.66 7.79 3.64
CA GLY A 28 0.98 7.44 5.03
C GLY A 28 1.91 6.24 5.17
N ILE A 29 1.85 5.28 4.24
CA ILE A 29 2.78 4.14 4.20
C ILE A 29 4.19 4.62 3.83
N ILE A 30 4.31 5.49 2.82
CA ILE A 30 5.61 6.02 2.39
C ILE A 30 6.26 6.82 3.53
N SER A 31 5.53 7.73 4.18
CA SER A 31 6.06 8.52 5.30
C SER A 31 6.57 7.69 6.48
N LYS A 32 6.10 6.45 6.66
CA LYS A 32 6.59 5.54 7.72
C LYS A 32 7.88 4.82 7.34
N ASN A 33 8.17 4.69 6.06
CA ASN A 33 9.29 3.89 5.53
C ASN A 33 10.44 4.75 4.99
N VAL A 34 10.19 6.02 4.70
CA VAL A 34 11.21 6.99 4.28
C VAL A 34 11.57 7.84 5.50
N LYS A 35 12.59 7.41 6.25
CA LYS A 35 13.27 8.23 7.27
C LYS A 35 14.55 8.81 6.69
#